data_AF-A0A0J9S386-F1
#
_entry.id   AF-A0A0J9S386-F1
#
_cell.length_a   1.000
_cell.length_b   1.000
_cell.length_c   1.000
_cell.angle_alpha   90.00
_cell.angle_beta   90.00
_cell.angle_gamma   90.00
#
_symmetry.space_group_name_H-M   'P 1'
#
loop_
_entity.id
_entity.type
_entity.pdbx_description
1 polymer ?
#
loop_
_entity_poly.entity_id
_entity_poly.type
_entity_poly.pdbx_seq_one_letter_code
_entity_poly.pdbx_strand_id
1 'polypeptide(L)'
;MINVYSSESDGIDICEKHIEEINEKIFEKFQKIDALYDIFYKFMNTQEEENNTQCSLGESCSQKYSDYIKLCQPISHIGFCKALDKFKDTYNMHMKDGPKRKSKIRNDLYEESRDLKNNADMKKFNSKNSPLNIQYYSSENT
;
A
#
# COMPACT_ATOMS: atom_id res chain seq x y z
N MET A 1 8.08 -38.41 46.97
CA MET A 1 6.64 -38.28 46.70
C MET A 1 6.28 -36.81 46.85
N ILE A 2 6.05 -36.13 45.73
CA ILE A 2 5.55 -34.75 45.72
C ILE A 2 4.13 -34.86 45.16
N ASN A 3 3.14 -34.61 46.02
CA ASN A 3 1.74 -34.58 45.64
C ASN A 3 1.45 -33.18 45.08
N VAL A 4 1.45 -33.06 43.74
CA VAL A 4 1.05 -31.82 43.08
C VAL A 4 -0.47 -31.85 42.99
N TYR A 5 -1.11 -31.08 43.87
CA TYR A 5 -2.52 -30.73 43.70
C TYR A 5 -2.65 -29.97 42.38
N SER A 6 -3.12 -30.67 41.35
CA SER A 6 -3.66 -30.04 40.15
C SER A 6 -4.91 -29.29 40.59
N SER A 7 -4.80 -27.99 40.80
CA SER A 7 -5.97 -27.12 40.84
C SER A 7 -6.61 -27.20 39.46
N GLU A 8 -7.68 -27.97 39.36
CA GLU A 8 -8.65 -27.91 38.27
C GLU A 8 -9.07 -26.43 38.15
N SER A 9 -8.47 -25.73 37.20
CA SER A 9 -9.04 -24.48 36.76
C SER A 9 -10.29 -24.88 36.00
N ASP A 10 -11.45 -24.74 36.64
CA ASP A 10 -12.76 -24.63 36.00
C ASP A 10 -12.81 -23.35 35.14
N GLY A 11 -11.87 -23.25 34.21
CA GLY A 11 -11.96 -22.34 33.09
C GLY A 11 -13.05 -22.92 32.22
N ILE A 12 -14.29 -22.47 32.46
CA ILE A 12 -15.35 -22.53 31.45
C ILE A 12 -14.69 -22.03 30.17
N ASP A 13 -14.42 -22.92 29.23
CA ASP A 13 -13.89 -22.52 27.94
C ASP A 13 -15.05 -21.83 27.21
N ILE A 14 -15.12 -20.51 27.41
CA ILE A 14 -16.16 -19.61 26.89
C ILE A 14 -16.30 -19.78 25.36
N CYS A 15 -15.28 -20.33 24.69
CA CYS A 15 -15.22 -20.52 23.26
C CYS A 15 -15.25 -22.00 22.82
N GLU A 16 -15.47 -22.98 23.71
CA GLU A 16 -15.39 -24.43 23.40
C GLU A 16 -16.29 -24.82 22.21
N LYS A 17 -17.43 -24.14 22.04
CA LYS A 17 -18.38 -24.35 20.93
C LYS A 17 -17.98 -23.67 19.61
N HIS A 18 -16.93 -22.86 19.61
CA HIS A 18 -16.53 -21.98 18.50
C HIS A 18 -15.07 -22.15 18.09
N ILE A 19 -14.31 -23.01 18.78
CA ILE A 19 -12.95 -23.37 18.38
C ILE A 19 -13.04 -24.53 17.38
N GLU A 20 -13.13 -24.21 16.09
CA GLU A 20 -12.82 -25.18 15.06
C GLU A 20 -11.32 -25.50 15.12
N GLU A 21 -10.98 -26.78 15.25
CA GLU A 21 -9.58 -27.21 15.29
C GLU A 21 -8.89 -26.87 13.97
N ILE A 22 -7.83 -26.03 14.07
CA ILE A 22 -6.93 -25.78 12.95
C ILE A 22 -6.09 -27.03 12.73
N ASN A 23 -6.64 -27.97 11.95
CA ASN A 23 -5.89 -29.15 11.54
C ASN A 23 -4.84 -28.79 10.47
N GLU A 24 -3.91 -29.72 10.24
CA GLU A 24 -2.79 -29.56 9.30
C GLU A 24 -3.24 -29.11 7.91
N LYS A 25 -4.34 -29.64 7.38
CA LYS A 25 -4.85 -29.26 6.05
C LYS A 25 -5.39 -27.83 5.99
N ILE A 26 -5.93 -27.33 7.09
CA ILE A 26 -6.35 -25.92 7.22
C ILE A 26 -5.11 -25.04 7.35
N PHE A 27 -4.13 -25.45 8.16
CA PHE A 27 -2.88 -24.72 8.34
C PHE A 27 -2.08 -24.57 7.04
N GLU A 28 -1.90 -25.64 6.29
CA GLU A 28 -1.22 -25.61 4.97
C GLU A 28 -1.86 -24.60 4.01
N LYS A 29 -3.19 -24.45 4.07
CA LYS A 29 -3.92 -23.49 3.24
C LYS A 29 -3.70 -22.07 3.70
N PHE A 30 -3.68 -21.83 5.01
CA PHE A 30 -3.31 -20.53 5.56
C PHE A 30 -1.91 -20.13 5.13
N GLN A 31 -0.93 -21.05 5.20
CA GLN A 31 0.44 -20.79 4.74
C GLN A 31 0.50 -20.42 3.25
N LYS A 32 -0.34 -21.04 2.40
CA LYS A 32 -0.44 -20.67 0.98
C LYS A 32 -0.97 -19.25 0.79
N ILE A 33 -2.01 -18.88 1.54
CA ILE A 33 -2.56 -17.51 1.49
C ILE A 33 -1.52 -16.50 1.99
N ASP A 34 -0.88 -16.78 3.11
CA ASP A 34 0.15 -15.93 3.72
C ASP A 34 1.32 -15.69 2.75
N ALA A 35 1.87 -16.76 2.17
CA ALA A 35 2.94 -16.67 1.16
C ALA A 35 2.52 -15.87 -0.08
N LEU A 36 1.24 -15.89 -0.46
CA LEU A 36 0.72 -15.11 -1.58
C LEU A 36 0.69 -13.61 -1.23
N TYR A 37 0.26 -13.26 -0.01
CA TYR A 37 0.25 -11.88 0.48
C TYR A 37 1.67 -11.32 0.69
N ASP A 38 2.63 -12.13 1.11
CA ASP A 38 4.03 -11.72 1.23
C ASP A 38 4.62 -11.25 -0.11
N ILE A 39 4.36 -12.00 -1.18
CA ILE A 39 4.83 -11.64 -2.53
C ILE A 39 4.10 -10.38 -3.00
N PHE A 40 2.80 -10.29 -2.72
CA PHE A 40 2.01 -9.11 -3.06
C PHE A 40 2.51 -7.85 -2.33
N TYR A 41 2.84 -7.95 -1.04
CA TYR A 41 3.41 -6.85 -0.29
C TYR A 41 4.76 -6.39 -0.87
N LYS A 42 5.63 -7.33 -1.26
CA LYS A 42 6.89 -6.99 -1.95
C LYS A 42 6.61 -6.29 -3.29
N PHE A 43 5.67 -6.80 -4.07
CA PHE A 43 5.25 -6.21 -5.34
C PHE A 43 4.76 -4.76 -5.18
N MET A 44 3.94 -4.50 -4.15
CA MET A 44 3.38 -3.18 -3.85
C MET A 44 4.43 -2.15 -3.44
N ASN A 45 5.51 -2.59 -2.78
CA ASN A 45 6.51 -1.71 -2.18
C ASN A 45 7.83 -1.63 -2.95
N THR A 46 8.01 -2.43 -4.01
CA THR A 46 9.19 -2.34 -4.89
C THR A 46 9.12 -1.04 -5.69
N GLN A 47 10.20 -0.25 -5.66
CA GLN A 47 10.29 1.02 -6.39
C GLN A 47 10.54 0.79 -7.89
N GLU A 48 9.98 1.66 -8.74
CA GLU A 48 10.05 1.55 -10.21
C GLU A 48 11.46 1.62 -10.80
N GLU A 49 12.50 2.01 -10.05
CA GLU A 49 13.87 1.99 -10.58
C GLU A 49 14.36 0.54 -10.84
N GLU A 50 13.70 -0.45 -10.22
CA GLU A 50 13.88 -1.88 -10.46
C GLU A 50 12.69 -2.48 -11.24
N ASN A 51 12.29 -1.86 -12.36
CA ASN A 51 11.12 -2.24 -13.17
C ASN A 51 11.04 -3.75 -13.49
N ASN A 52 12.18 -4.42 -13.68
CA ASN A 52 12.23 -5.87 -13.93
C ASN A 52 11.86 -6.71 -12.69
N THR A 53 12.28 -6.28 -11.50
CA THR A 53 11.96 -6.93 -10.22
C THR A 53 10.48 -6.77 -9.88
N GLN A 54 9.90 -5.60 -10.12
CA GLN A 54 8.48 -5.38 -9.82
C GLN A 54 7.56 -6.20 -10.71
N CYS A 55 7.83 -6.25 -12.02
CA CYS A 55 7.02 -7.03 -12.97
C CYS A 55 7.09 -8.54 -12.65
N SER A 56 8.28 -9.06 -12.37
CA SER A 56 8.45 -10.47 -11.99
C SER A 56 7.75 -10.85 -10.68
N LEU A 57 7.66 -9.94 -9.70
CA LEU A 57 6.86 -10.14 -8.48
C LEU A 57 5.35 -10.18 -8.77
N GLY A 58 4.86 -9.30 -9.66
CA GLY A 58 3.48 -9.32 -10.13
C GLY A 58 3.14 -10.61 -10.88
N GLU A 59 4.02 -11.05 -11.77
CA GLU A 59 3.87 -12.33 -12.47
C GLU A 59 3.83 -13.51 -11.48
N SER A 60 4.76 -13.53 -10.51
CA SER A 60 4.81 -14.55 -9.46
C SER A 60 3.53 -14.60 -8.62
N CYS A 61 2.95 -13.44 -8.28
CA CYS A 61 1.63 -13.36 -7.63
C CYS A 61 0.55 -14.07 -8.47
N SER A 62 0.49 -13.74 -9.77
CA SER A 62 -0.55 -14.25 -10.67
C SER A 62 -0.44 -15.76 -10.91
N GLN A 63 0.80 -16.28 -11.01
CA GLN A 63 1.07 -17.70 -11.17
C GLN A 63 0.67 -18.48 -9.90
N LYS A 64 1.12 -18.05 -8.72
CA LYS A 64 0.75 -18.72 -7.45
C LYS A 64 -0.74 -18.69 -7.19
N TYR A 65 -1.41 -17.56 -7.44
CA TYR A 65 -2.87 -17.50 -7.36
C TYR A 65 -3.53 -18.55 -8.27
N SER A 66 -3.06 -18.63 -9.53
CA SER A 66 -3.59 -19.58 -10.52
C SER A 66 -3.41 -21.04 -10.10
N ASP A 67 -2.34 -21.36 -9.37
CA ASP A 67 -2.13 -22.69 -8.83
C ASP A 67 -2.99 -22.97 -7.60
N TYR A 68 -3.14 -21.99 -6.72
CA TYR A 68 -3.92 -22.14 -5.49
C TYR A 68 -5.41 -22.20 -5.74
N ILE A 69 -5.93 -21.46 -6.72
CA ILE A 69 -7.36 -21.46 -7.05
C ILE A 69 -7.81 -22.81 -7.64
N LYS A 70 -6.92 -23.60 -8.26
CA LYS A 70 -7.22 -24.97 -8.71
C LYS A 70 -7.55 -25.92 -7.56
N LEU A 71 -7.13 -25.59 -6.35
CA LEU A 71 -7.45 -26.37 -5.14
C LEU A 71 -8.87 -26.10 -4.63
N CYS A 72 -9.58 -25.13 -5.22
CA CYS A 72 -10.97 -24.86 -4.89
C CYS A 72 -11.88 -25.94 -5.49
N GLN A 73 -12.39 -26.82 -4.62
CA GLN A 73 -13.41 -27.80 -4.96
C GLN A 73 -14.81 -27.33 -4.48
N PRO A 74 -15.90 -27.75 -5.15
CA PRO A 74 -17.24 -27.21 -4.89
C PRO A 74 -17.82 -27.46 -3.49
N ILE A 75 -17.28 -28.42 -2.71
CA ILE A 75 -17.94 -28.92 -1.50
C ILE A 75 -17.11 -28.74 -0.21
N SER A 76 -15.78 -28.58 -0.26
CA SER A 76 -14.94 -28.70 0.96
C SER A 76 -14.12 -27.48 1.38
N HIS A 77 -14.04 -26.38 0.60
CA HIS A 77 -13.02 -25.33 0.84
C HIS A 77 -13.54 -23.89 0.76
N ILE A 78 -14.74 -23.63 1.28
CA ILE A 78 -15.39 -22.30 1.20
C ILE A 78 -14.49 -21.18 1.74
N GLY A 79 -13.85 -21.37 2.91
CA GLY A 79 -13.02 -20.33 3.55
C GLY A 79 -11.78 -19.97 2.73
N PHE A 80 -10.99 -20.97 2.35
CA PHE A 80 -9.77 -20.79 1.55
C PHE A 80 -10.08 -20.13 0.19
N CYS A 81 -11.13 -20.58 -0.48
CA CYS A 81 -11.52 -20.04 -1.78
C CYS A 81 -12.04 -18.61 -1.69
N LYS A 82 -12.83 -18.29 -0.66
CA LYS A 82 -13.24 -16.91 -0.37
C LYS A 82 -12.03 -16.00 -0.12
N ALA A 83 -11.00 -16.49 0.57
CA ALA A 83 -9.77 -15.73 0.78
C ALA A 83 -9.03 -15.47 -0.54
N LEU A 84 -8.92 -16.48 -1.41
CA LEU A 84 -8.35 -16.32 -2.75
C LEU A 84 -9.16 -15.35 -3.63
N ASP A 85 -10.49 -15.42 -3.59
CA ASP A 85 -11.34 -14.47 -4.34
C ASP A 85 -11.11 -13.03 -3.87
N LYS A 86 -11.04 -12.81 -2.56
CA LYS A 86 -10.73 -11.48 -2.00
C LYS A 86 -9.33 -11.00 -2.41
N PHE A 87 -8.36 -11.91 -2.44
CA PHE A 87 -7.01 -11.60 -2.93
C PHE A 87 -7.05 -11.18 -4.41
N LYS A 88 -7.73 -11.94 -5.28
CA LYS A 88 -7.90 -11.61 -6.71
C LYS A 88 -8.45 -10.20 -6.91
N ASP A 89 -9.49 -9.84 -6.16
CA ASP A 89 -10.09 -8.51 -6.27
C ASP A 89 -9.11 -7.41 -5.85
N THR A 90 -8.37 -7.64 -4.77
CA THR A 90 -7.33 -6.72 -4.28
C THR A 90 -6.20 -6.52 -5.30
N TYR A 91 -5.68 -7.62 -5.85
CA TYR A 91 -4.64 -7.60 -6.88
C TYR A 91 -5.12 -6.87 -8.14
N ASN A 92 -6.32 -7.21 -8.64
CA ASN A 92 -6.89 -6.60 -9.84
C ASN A 92 -7.16 -5.11 -9.65
N MET A 93 -7.59 -4.69 -8.46
CA MET A 93 -7.73 -3.28 -8.12
C MET A 93 -6.39 -2.55 -8.22
N HIS A 94 -5.32 -3.11 -7.65
CA HIS A 94 -3.99 -2.52 -7.75
C HIS A 94 -3.51 -2.41 -9.22
N MET A 95 -3.71 -3.46 -10.02
CA MET A 95 -3.33 -3.46 -11.44
C MET A 95 -4.13 -2.43 -12.25
N LYS A 96 -5.41 -2.22 -11.94
CA LYS A 96 -6.27 -1.20 -12.57
C LYS A 96 -5.92 0.23 -12.14
N ASP A 97 -5.37 0.39 -10.93
CA ASP A 97 -4.96 1.67 -10.36
C ASP A 97 -3.51 2.06 -10.71
N GLY A 98 -2.78 1.22 -11.45
CA GLY A 98 -1.51 1.60 -12.08
C GLY A 98 -1.67 2.81 -13.01
N PRO A 99 -0.57 3.35 -13.55
CA PRO A 99 0.21 4.52 -13.09
C PRO A 99 -0.57 5.81 -12.67
N LYS A 100 -1.87 5.74 -12.35
CA LYS A 100 -2.70 6.92 -12.00
C LYS A 100 -2.20 7.69 -10.78
N ARG A 101 -1.52 7.04 -9.82
CA ARG A 101 -0.87 7.74 -8.70
C ARG A 101 0.32 8.59 -9.14
N LYS A 102 1.13 8.12 -10.10
CA LYS A 102 2.32 8.84 -10.56
C LYS A 102 1.99 9.97 -11.52
N SER A 103 0.99 9.77 -12.39
CA SER A 103 0.51 10.87 -13.25
C SER A 103 -0.15 11.98 -12.43
N LYS A 104 -0.89 11.64 -11.37
CA LYS A 104 -1.47 12.63 -10.46
C LYS A 104 -0.39 13.45 -9.74
N ILE A 105 0.58 12.82 -9.08
CA ILE A 105 1.68 13.53 -8.42
C ILE A 105 2.48 14.40 -9.40
N ARG A 106 2.77 13.90 -10.60
CA ARG A 106 3.48 14.65 -11.64
C ARG A 106 2.69 15.87 -12.11
N ASN A 107 1.37 15.73 -12.27
CA ASN A 107 0.50 16.83 -12.66
C ASN A 107 0.41 17.87 -11.53
N ASP A 108 0.22 17.42 -10.28
CA ASP A 108 0.14 18.29 -9.11
C ASP A 108 1.44 19.12 -8.94
N LEU A 109 2.61 18.48 -9.08
CA LEU A 109 3.92 19.16 -9.06
C LEU A 109 4.10 20.13 -10.23
N TYR A 110 3.60 19.79 -11.41
CA TYR A 110 3.69 20.65 -12.60
C TYR A 110 2.82 21.90 -12.47
N GLU A 111 1.59 21.77 -11.97
CA GLU A 111 0.71 22.91 -11.67
C GLU A 111 1.31 23.81 -10.58
N GLU A 112 1.79 23.24 -9.46
CA GLU A 112 2.42 23.99 -8.38
C GLU A 112 3.66 24.77 -8.88
N SER A 113 4.52 24.13 -9.69
CA SER A 113 5.69 24.79 -10.29
C SER A 113 5.32 25.97 -11.20
N ARG A 114 4.19 25.88 -11.90
CA ARG A 114 3.69 26.93 -12.79
C ARG A 114 3.14 28.11 -11.98
N ASP A 115 2.38 27.84 -10.93
CA ASP A 115 1.82 28.87 -10.05
C ASP A 115 2.91 29.64 -9.31
N LEU A 116 3.95 28.95 -8.83
CA LEU A 116 5.12 29.58 -8.22
C LEU A 116 5.85 30.51 -9.19
N LYS A 117 5.99 30.09 -10.45
CA LYS A 117 6.63 30.90 -11.50
C LYS A 117 5.81 32.17 -11.81
N ASN A 118 4.50 32.01 -12.01
CA ASN A 118 3.59 33.13 -12.26
C ASN A 118 3.59 34.14 -11.11
N ASN A 119 3.58 33.66 -9.85
CA ASN A 119 3.63 34.51 -8.67
C ASN A 119 4.98 35.25 -8.54
N ALA A 120 6.09 34.60 -8.86
CA ALA A 120 7.41 35.24 -8.86
C ALA A 120 7.50 36.34 -9.93
N ASP A 121 6.96 36.09 -11.13
CA ASP A 121 6.92 37.05 -12.22
C ASP A 121 6.03 38.26 -11.89
N MET A 122 4.88 38.03 -11.25
CA MET A 122 4.02 39.11 -10.72
C MET A 122 4.70 39.93 -9.62
N LYS A 123 5.41 39.28 -8.69
CA LYS A 123 6.17 39.97 -7.63
C LYS A 123 7.29 40.83 -8.22
N LYS A 124 7.97 40.34 -9.26
CA LYS A 124 9.01 41.08 -9.99
C LYS A 124 8.44 42.25 -10.77
N PHE A 125 7.26 42.11 -11.37
CA PHE A 125 6.56 43.19 -12.05
C PHE A 125 6.11 44.28 -11.07
N ASN A 126 5.50 43.89 -9.94
CA ASN A 126 5.06 44.83 -8.89
C ASN A 126 6.25 45.53 -8.20
N SER A 127 7.36 44.83 -7.99
CA SER A 127 8.59 45.43 -7.46
C SER A 127 9.22 46.46 -8.40
N LYS A 128 9.05 46.31 -9.73
CA LYS A 128 9.52 47.29 -10.73
C LYS A 128 8.62 48.52 -10.82
N ASN A 129 7.35 48.39 -10.42
CA ASN A 129 6.35 49.45 -10.50
C ASN A 129 6.08 50.12 -9.15
N SER A 130 6.83 49.80 -8.09
CA SER A 130 6.71 50.48 -6.79
C SER A 130 7.28 51.91 -6.91
N PRO A 131 6.47 52.96 -6.69
CA PRO A 131 6.86 54.33 -7.01
C PRO A 131 7.69 54.96 -5.88
N LEU A 132 8.85 54.39 -5.52
CA LEU A 132 9.79 54.99 -4.58
C LEU A 132 11.22 54.54 -4.88
N ASN A 133 11.78 55.01 -6.00
CA ASN A 133 13.22 55.13 -6.17
C ASN A 133 13.57 56.62 -6.09
N ILE A 134 13.55 57.20 -4.88
CA ILE A 134 13.94 58.60 -4.67
C ILE A 134 15.47 58.68 -4.82
N GLN A 135 15.93 59.36 -5.88
CA GLN A 135 17.33 59.76 -6.02
C GLN A 135 17.68 60.78 -4.92
N TYR A 136 18.67 60.46 -4.11
CA TYR A 136 19.21 61.36 -3.11
C TYR A 136 20.12 62.40 -3.81
N TYR A 137 19.58 63.59 -4.10
CA TYR A 137 20.40 64.75 -4.45
C TYR A 137 20.87 65.40 -3.15
N SER A 138 22.17 65.27 -2.87
CA SER A 138 22.81 66.10 -1.85
C SER A 138 23.01 67.51 -2.43
N SER A 139 22.29 68.49 -1.91
CA SER A 139 22.65 69.91 -2.07
C SER A 139 23.32 70.37 -0.79
N GLU A 140 24.65 70.39 -0.77
CA GLU A 140 25.38 71.23 0.17
C GLU A 140 25.43 72.64 -0.41
N ASN A 141 24.64 73.54 0.17
CA ASN A 141 24.77 74.98 -0.05
C ASN A 141 25.83 75.53 0.93
N THR A 142 26.86 76.18 0.41
CA THR A 142 27.21 77.56 0.78
C THR A 142 28.02 78.23 -0.31
#